data_AF-A0A3A4R0C6-F1
#
_entry.id   AF-A0A3A4R0C6-F1
#
_cell.length_a   1.000
_cell.length_b   1.000
_cell.length_c   1.000
_cell.angle_alpha   90.00
_cell.angle_beta   90.00
_cell.angle_gamma   90.00
#
_symmetry.space_group_name_H-M   'P 1'
#
loop_
_entity.id
_entity.type
_entity.pdbx_description
1 polymer ?
#
loop_
_entity_poly.entity_id
_entity_poly.type
_entity_poly.pdbx_seq_one_letter_code
_entity_poly.pdbx_strand_id
1 'polypeptide(L)'
;MKDLQRIRQKIIDRDYFISVHAEEEMVDDELERADIEYAIPHGRIEKKLTEDIRGTRYRIEGPARDGRIIHVVCRFQILGNLIIITAYIL
;
A
#
# COMPACT_ATOMS: atom_id res chain seq x y z
N MET A 1 -7.95 -12.27 6.52
CA MET A 1 -8.89 -11.17 6.83
C MET A 1 -8.34 -10.17 7.84
N LYS A 2 -7.77 -10.59 8.98
CA LYS A 2 -7.20 -9.66 10.00
C LYS A 2 -6.13 -8.69 9.45
N ASP A 3 -5.22 -9.14 8.58
CA ASP A 3 -4.14 -8.28 8.09
C ASP A 3 -4.66 -7.11 7.23
N LEU A 4 -5.57 -7.38 6.29
CA LEU A 4 -6.16 -6.32 5.45
C LEU A 4 -6.93 -5.31 6.29
N GLN A 5 -7.69 -5.75 7.30
CA GLN A 5 -8.37 -4.84 8.21
C GLN A 5 -7.38 -3.96 8.99
N ARG A 6 -6.28 -4.53 9.49
CA ARG A 6 -5.22 -3.76 10.17
C ARG A 6 -4.56 -2.75 9.23
N ILE A 7 -4.30 -3.14 7.98
CA ILE A 7 -3.71 -2.25 6.97
C ILE A 7 -4.68 -1.10 6.66
N ARG A 8 -5.96 -1.41 6.42
CA ARG A 8 -7.00 -0.39 6.19
C ARG A 8 -7.12 0.58 7.36
N GLN A 9 -7.07 0.09 8.59
CA GLN A 9 -7.10 0.95 9.77
C GLN A 9 -5.91 1.93 9.79
N LYS A 10 -4.70 1.47 9.45
CA LYS A 10 -3.53 2.36 9.35
C LYS A 10 -3.67 3.44 8.29
N ILE A 11 -4.30 3.14 7.16
CA ILE A 11 -4.61 4.14 6.13
C ILE A 11 -5.65 5.15 6.63
N ILE A 12 -6.74 4.68 7.24
CA ILE A 12 -7.80 5.54 7.79
C ILE A 12 -7.24 6.48 8.88
N ASP A 13 -6.41 5.95 9.77
CA ASP A 13 -5.79 6.71 10.87
C ASP A 13 -4.64 7.60 10.40
N ARG A 14 -4.28 7.54 9.11
CA ARG A 14 -3.08 8.18 8.52
C ARG A 14 -1.78 7.84 9.25
N ASP A 15 -1.73 6.65 9.85
CA ASP A 15 -0.55 6.09 10.52
C ASP A 15 0.26 5.24 9.55
N TYR A 16 0.76 5.91 8.51
CA TYR A 16 1.61 5.31 7.49
C TYR A 16 2.62 6.32 6.92
N PHE A 17 3.67 5.78 6.32
CA PHE A 17 4.69 6.54 5.61
C PHE A 17 4.78 6.05 4.16
N ILE A 18 5.01 6.97 3.23
CA ILE A 18 5.35 6.66 1.84
C ILE A 18 6.87 6.73 1.73
N SER A 19 7.50 5.68 1.21
CA SER A 19 8.95 5.68 0.99
C SER A 19 9.31 6.56 -0.20
N VAL A 20 10.55 7.08 -0.26
CA VAL A 20 11.02 7.88 -1.41
C VAL A 20 10.85 7.13 -2.73
N HIS A 21 11.18 5.84 -2.76
CA HIS A 21 10.97 5.00 -3.94
C HIS A 21 9.49 4.92 -4.36
N ALA A 22 8.57 4.86 -3.40
CA ALA A 22 7.14 4.89 -3.73
C ALA A 22 6.69 6.24 -4.27
N GLU A 23 7.20 7.35 -3.73
CA GLU A 23 6.91 8.70 -4.26
C GLU A 23 7.42 8.83 -5.71
N GLU A 24 8.63 8.34 -6.02
CA GLU A 24 9.20 8.37 -7.38
C GLU A 24 8.35 7.58 -8.38
N GLU A 25 8.01 6.32 -8.07
CA GLU A 25 7.18 5.48 -8.94
C GLU A 25 5.76 6.04 -9.10
N MET A 26 5.19 6.60 -8.03
CA MET A 26 3.88 7.24 -8.09
C MET A 26 3.88 8.46 -9.01
N VAL A 27 4.96 9.25 -9.02
CA VAL A 27 5.08 10.40 -9.94
C VAL A 27 5.13 9.93 -11.39
N ASP A 28 5.91 8.88 -11.69
CA ASP A 28 6.03 8.34 -13.04
C ASP A 28 4.69 7.79 -13.57
N ASP A 29 3.84 7.27 -12.69
CA ASP A 29 2.52 6.72 -13.01
C ASP A 29 1.34 7.71 -12.83
N GLU A 30 1.61 8.98 -12.54
CA GLU A 30 0.57 9.99 -12.27
C GLU A 30 -0.39 9.57 -11.14
N LEU A 31 0.16 9.01 -10.06
CA LEU A 31 -0.54 8.62 -8.85
C LEU A 31 -0.27 9.61 -7.72
N GLU A 32 -1.30 9.93 -6.94
CA GLU A 32 -1.14 10.74 -5.74
C GLU A 32 -1.37 9.90 -4.47
N ARG A 33 -0.98 10.45 -3.31
CA ARG A 33 -1.28 9.84 -2.00
C ARG A 33 -2.75 9.44 -1.86
N ALA A 34 -3.65 10.28 -2.37
CA ALA A 34 -5.08 10.05 -2.30
C ALA A 34 -5.53 8.82 -3.10
N ASP A 35 -4.77 8.38 -4.10
CA ASP A 35 -5.02 7.13 -4.82
C ASP A 35 -4.66 5.91 -3.97
N ILE A 36 -3.62 6.00 -3.15
CA ILE A 36 -3.27 4.98 -2.14
C ILE A 36 -4.35 4.91 -1.04
N GLU A 37 -4.76 6.07 -0.55
CA GLU A 37 -5.82 6.20 0.47
C GLU A 37 -7.17 5.67 -0.04
N TYR A 38 -7.39 5.67 -1.37
CA TYR A 38 -8.59 5.11 -1.99
C TYR A 38 -8.44 3.62 -2.32
N ALA A 39 -7.31 3.19 -2.88
CA ALA A 39 -7.10 1.83 -3.36
C ALA A 39 -7.08 0.80 -2.23
N ILE A 40 -6.44 1.08 -1.09
CA ILE A 40 -6.29 0.09 -0.01
C ILE A 40 -7.64 -0.26 0.67
N PRO A 41 -8.51 0.71 1.01
CA PRO A 41 -9.85 0.40 1.53
C PRO A 41 -10.73 -0.40 0.57
N HIS A 42 -10.62 -0.14 -0.74
CA HIS A 42 -11.45 -0.78 -1.78
C HIS A 42 -10.80 -2.02 -2.41
N GLY A 43 -9.53 -2.29 -2.08
CA GLY A 43 -8.74 -3.36 -2.65
C GLY A 43 -8.77 -4.67 -1.86
N ARG A 44 -7.99 -5.64 -2.35
CA ARG A 44 -7.76 -6.95 -1.73
C ARG A 44 -6.26 -7.26 -1.67
N ILE A 45 -5.84 -8.04 -0.69
CA ILE A 45 -4.48 -8.60 -0.68
C ILE A 45 -4.40 -9.62 -1.82
N GLU A 46 -3.65 -9.29 -2.86
CA GLU A 46 -3.39 -10.19 -3.98
C GLU A 46 -2.25 -11.17 -3.63
N LYS A 47 -1.21 -10.72 -2.91
CA LYS A 47 -0.10 -11.59 -2.49
C LYS A 47 0.48 -11.22 -1.14
N LYS A 48 0.92 -12.23 -0.39
CA LYS A 48 1.74 -12.10 0.82
C LYS A 48 3.14 -12.62 0.53
N LEU A 49 4.16 -11.82 0.78
CA LEU A 49 5.56 -12.14 0.58
C LEU A 49 6.22 -12.30 1.96
N THR A 50 6.37 -13.54 2.42
CA THR A 50 6.76 -13.85 3.81
C THR A 50 8.26 -14.11 4.01
N GLU A 51 9.02 -14.24 2.93
CA GLU A 51 10.45 -14.62 2.96
C GLU A 51 11.41 -13.43 3.17
N ASP A 52 10.89 -12.25 3.49
CA ASP A 52 11.72 -11.05 3.76
C ASP A 52 12.08 -10.98 5.25
N ILE A 53 13.37 -10.95 5.57
CA ILE A 53 13.92 -10.79 6.94
C ILE A 53 13.42 -9.53 7.65
N ARG A 54 12.98 -8.53 6.89
CA ARG A 54 12.43 -7.25 7.39
C ARG A 54 10.93 -7.34 7.67
N GLY A 55 10.32 -8.52 7.50
CA GLY A 55 8.92 -8.80 7.77
C GLY A 55 8.06 -8.95 6.50
N THR A 56 6.87 -9.52 6.67
CA THR A 56 5.93 -9.82 5.58
C THR A 56 5.53 -8.56 4.82
N ARG A 57 5.72 -8.58 3.49
CA ARG A 57 5.18 -7.57 2.58
C ARG A 57 3.83 -8.03 2.04
N TYR A 58 2.91 -7.09 1.88
CA TYR A 58 1.58 -7.30 1.33
C TYR A 58 1.49 -6.54 0.02
N ARG A 59 1.12 -7.22 -1.06
CA ARG A 59 0.71 -6.58 -2.30
C ARG A 59 -0.81 -6.51 -2.33
N ILE A 60 -1.33 -5.30 -2.44
CA ILE A 60 -2.75 -5.00 -2.47
C ILE A 60 -3.09 -4.53 -3.87
N GLU A 61 -4.08 -5.17 -4.48
CA GLU A 61 -4.67 -4.74 -5.75
C GLU A 61 -5.95 -3.96 -5.43
N GLY A 62 -6.08 -2.75 -5.96
CA GLY A 62 -7.26 -1.91 -5.76
C GLY A 62 -7.36 -0.80 -6.80
N PRO A 63 -8.54 -0.15 -6.92
CA PRO A 63 -8.73 0.96 -7.85
C PRO A 63 -8.12 2.26 -7.29
N ALA A 64 -7.43 3.04 -8.13
CA ALA A 64 -7.15 4.45 -7.91
C ALA A 64 -8.45 5.29 -8.00
N ARG A 65 -8.39 6.59 -7.69
CA ARG A 65 -9.59 7.45 -7.69
C ARG A 65 -10.22 7.63 -9.07
N ASP A 66 -9.42 7.48 -10.12
CA ASP A 66 -9.86 7.52 -11.52
C ASP A 66 -10.27 6.15 -12.09
N GLY A 67 -10.20 5.09 -11.27
CA GLY A 67 -10.58 3.74 -11.65
C GLY A 67 -9.47 2.89 -12.27
N ARG A 68 -8.27 3.43 -12.52
CA ARG A 68 -7.11 2.61 -12.90
C ARG A 68 -6.83 1.58 -11.80
N ILE A 69 -6.48 0.34 -12.17
CA ILE A 69 -6.08 -0.68 -11.19
C ILE A 69 -4.62 -0.47 -10.86
N ILE A 70 -4.32 -0.37 -9.56
CA ILE A 70 -2.96 -0.19 -9.07
C ILE A 70 -2.58 -1.32 -8.11
N HIS A 71 -1.29 -1.59 -8.05
CA HIS A 71 -0.70 -2.37 -6.99
C HIS A 71 -0.04 -1.47 -5.97
N VAL A 72 -0.34 -1.72 -4.69
CA VAL A 72 0.35 -1.09 -3.57
C VAL A 72 1.06 -2.16 -2.76
N VAL A 73 2.37 -1.99 -2.57
CA VAL A 73 3.18 -2.89 -1.74
C VAL A 73 3.48 -2.21 -0.41
N CYS A 74 3.07 -2.83 0.70
CA CYS A 74 3.27 -2.27 2.03
C CYS A 74 3.73 -3.31 3.06
N ARG A 75 4.28 -2.86 4.19
CA ARG A 75 4.62 -3.71 5.34
C ARG A 75 4.39 -2.97 6.66
N PHE A 76 4.17 -3.70 7.75
CA PHE A 76 4.23 -3.14 9.10
C PHE A 76 5.69 -3.01 9.57
N GLN A 77 6.07 -1.82 10.02
CA GLN A 77 7.37 -1.64 10.68
C GLN A 77 7.33 -2.18 12.12
N ILE A 78 8.52 -2.29 12.74
CA ILE A 78 8.68 -2.78 14.12
C ILE A 78 7.86 -1.97 15.13
N LEU A 79 7.76 -0.65 14.93
CA LEU A 79 6.99 0.26 15.78
C LEU A 79 5.47 0.24 15.51
N GLY A 80 5.02 -0.56 14.55
CA GLY A 80 3.61 -0.81 14.25
C GLY A 80 2.95 0.16 13.26
N ASN A 81 3.64 1.21 12.83
CA ASN A 81 3.25 2.05 11.69
C ASN A 81 3.38 1.28 10.36
N LEU A 82 2.59 1.66 9.37
CA LEU A 82 2.63 1.05 8.03
C LEU A 82 3.63 1.82 7.14
N ILE A 83 4.39 1.11 6.30
CA ILE A 83 5.18 1.75 5.24
C ILE A 83 4.69 1.27 3.87
N ILE A 84 4.44 2.22 2.98
CA ILE A 84 4.22 2.01 1.55
C ILE A 84 5.59 1.98 0.88
N ILE A 85 5.94 0.82 0.32
CA ILE A 85 7.25 0.52 -0.26
C ILE A 85 7.30 0.93 -1.73
N THR A 86 6.22 0.66 -2.48
CA THR A 86 6.04 1.08 -3.88
C THR A 86 4.55 1.06 -4.20
N ALA A 87 4.12 1.88 -5.16
CA ALA A 87 2.80 1.82 -5.75
C ALA A 87 2.91 2.15 -7.24
N TYR A 88 2.20 1.38 -8.07
CA TYR A 88 2.31 1.47 -9.53
C TYR A 88 1.04 0.94 -10.21
N ILE A 89 0.79 1.35 -11.45
CA ILE A 89 -0.33 0.92 -12.29
C ILE A 89 -0.09 -0.49 -12.81
N LEU A 90 -1.18 -1.24 -12.99
CA LEU A 90 -1.16 -2.59 -13.56
C LEU A 90 -1.16 -2.62 -15.09
#